data_AF-A0A6M0A9Z8-F1
#
_entry.id   AF-A0A6M0A9Z8-F1
#
_cell.length_a   1.000
_cell.length_b   1.000
_cell.length_c   1.000
_cell.angle_alpha   90.00
_cell.angle_beta   90.00
_cell.angle_gamma   90.00
#
_symmetry.space_group_name_H-M   'P 1'
#
loop_
_entity.id
_entity.type
_entity.pdbx_description
1 polymer ?
#
loop_
_entity_poly.entity_id
_entity_poly.type
_entity_poly.pdbx_seq_one_letter_code
_entity_poly.pdbx_strand_id
1 'polypeptide(L)' 'ALQQAVNAAEQGMKNTIPLVAKKGRASYLGERSAGHQDPGATSAYLILQTLLKTIG' A
#
# COMPACT_ATOMS: atom_id res chain seq x y z
N ALA A 1 15.23 -1.41 -12.64
CA ALA A 1 13.75 -1.38 -12.74
C ALA A 1 13.07 -1.90 -11.47
N LEU A 2 13.36 -3.12 -11.00
CA LEU A 2 12.65 -3.72 -9.84
C LEU A 2 12.81 -2.93 -8.53
N GLN A 3 14.00 -2.41 -8.23
CA GLN A 3 14.21 -1.52 -7.07
C GLN A 3 13.32 -0.26 -7.13
N GLN A 4 13.17 0.36 -8.31
CA GLN A 4 12.30 1.52 -8.48
C GLN A 4 10.83 1.15 -8.26
N ALA A 5 10.41 -0.05 -8.69
CA ALA A 5 9.07 -0.55 -8.42
C ALA A 5 8.82 -0.76 -6.92
N VAL A 6 9.79 -1.31 -6.18
CA VAL A 6 9.69 -1.46 -4.72
C VAL A 6 9.59 -0.10 -4.03
N ASN A 7 10.42 0.87 -4.41
CA ASN A 7 10.39 2.22 -3.84
C ASN A 7 9.04 2.92 -4.13
N ALA A 8 8.51 2.77 -5.35
CA ALA A 8 7.22 3.31 -5.73
C ALA A 8 6.07 2.65 -4.95
N ALA A 9 6.13 1.33 -4.73
CA ALA A 9 5.14 0.61 -3.93
C ALA A 9 5.19 0.99 -2.45
N GLU A 10 6.40 1.18 -1.90
CA GLU A 10 6.59 1.67 -0.52
C GLU A 10 5.94 3.04 -0.33
N GLN A 11 6.22 3.97 -1.25
CA GLN A 11 5.62 5.30 -1.20
C GLN A 11 4.10 5.21 -1.43
N GLY A 12 3.65 4.38 -2.38
CA GLY A 12 2.25 4.15 -2.68
C GLY A 12 1.46 3.69 -1.46
N MET A 13 1.96 2.70 -0.70
CA MET A 13 1.29 2.26 0.52
C MET A 13 1.25 3.35 1.60
N LYS A 14 2.33 4.14 1.77
CA LYS A 14 2.35 5.26 2.75
C LYS A 14 1.35 6.36 2.36
N ASN A 15 1.23 6.63 1.06
CA ASN A 15 0.28 7.61 0.52
C ASN A 15 -1.19 7.20 0.70
N THR A 16 -1.49 5.96 1.09
CA THR A 16 -2.87 5.55 1.42
C THR A 16 -3.35 6.10 2.75
N ILE A 17 -2.43 6.41 3.68
CA ILE A 17 -2.75 6.87 5.05
C ILE A 17 -3.74 8.04 5.06
N PRO A 18 -3.54 9.15 4.33
CA PRO A 18 -4.48 10.28 4.36
C PRO A 18 -5.78 10.04 3.57
N LEU A 19 -5.95 8.91 2.87
CA LEU A 19 -7.09 8.71 1.97
C LEU A 19 -8.35 8.27 2.71
N VAL A 20 -9.49 8.84 2.30
CA VAL A 20 -10.81 8.30 2.64
C VAL A 20 -11.13 7.15 1.68
N ALA A 21 -11.38 5.96 2.22
CA ALA A 21 -11.60 4.74 1.46
C ALA A 21 -12.92 4.79 0.70
N LYS A 22 -12.87 4.64 -0.63
CA LYS A 22 -14.06 4.59 -1.50
C LYS A 22 -14.48 3.17 -1.90
N LYS A 23 -13.67 2.17 -1.57
CA LYS A 23 -13.86 0.75 -1.94
C LYS A 23 -13.45 -0.16 -0.78
N GLY A 24 -13.95 -1.39 -0.79
CA GLY A 24 -13.62 -2.43 0.21
C GLY A 24 -14.31 -2.23 1.56
N ARG A 25 -13.94 -3.04 2.56
CA ARG A 25 -14.55 -2.98 3.91
C ARG A 25 -14.25 -1.67 4.65
N ALA A 26 -13.09 -1.05 4.38
CA ALA A 26 -12.70 0.21 4.98
C ALA A 26 -13.64 1.37 4.57
N SER A 27 -14.31 1.29 3.41
CA SER A 27 -15.25 2.35 3.00
C SER A 27 -16.50 2.43 3.87
N TYR A 28 -16.81 1.39 4.66
CA TYR A 28 -17.91 1.42 5.63
C TYR A 28 -17.67 2.40 6.78
N LEU A 29 -16.41 2.80 7.00
CA LEU A 29 -16.01 3.71 8.07
C LEU A 29 -16.07 5.19 7.65
N GLY A 30 -16.25 5.48 6.35
CA GLY A 30 -16.23 6.84 5.83
C GLY A 30 -14.96 7.60 6.21
N GLU A 31 -15.09 8.85 6.66
CA GLU A 31 -13.98 9.71 7.10
C GLU A 31 -13.07 9.05 8.15
N ARG A 32 -13.58 8.10 8.94
CA ARG A 32 -12.79 7.39 9.96
C ARG A 32 -11.75 6.43 9.36
N SER A 33 -11.82 6.14 8.06
CA SER A 33 -10.78 5.35 7.39
C SER A 33 -9.49 6.15 7.18
N ALA A 34 -9.57 7.48 7.09
CA ALA A 34 -8.38 8.32 6.96
C ALA A 34 -7.49 8.18 8.20
N GLY A 35 -6.19 8.34 8.01
CA GLY A 35 -5.16 8.09 9.02
C GLY A 35 -4.72 6.63 9.14
N HIS A 36 -5.30 5.71 8.35
CA HIS A 36 -4.97 4.29 8.40
C HIS A 36 -4.40 3.82 7.06
N GLN A 37 -3.25 3.14 7.09
CA GLN A 37 -2.65 2.55 5.90
C GLN A 37 -3.53 1.41 5.38
N ASP A 38 -3.73 1.35 4.05
CA ASP A 38 -4.47 0.26 3.42
C ASP A 38 -3.66 -1.05 3.46
N PRO A 39 -4.19 -2.13 4.07
CA PRO A 39 -3.47 -3.40 4.17
C PRO A 39 -3.25 -4.09 2.81
N GLY A 40 -4.10 -3.81 1.81
CA GLY A 40 -3.91 -4.31 0.45
C GLY A 40 -2.68 -3.69 -0.22
N ALA A 41 -2.53 -2.38 -0.10
CA ALA A 41 -1.35 -1.65 -0.57
C ALA A 41 -0.07 -2.12 0.14
N THR A 42 -0.12 -2.35 1.46
CA THR A 42 1.01 -2.93 2.21
C THR A 42 1.37 -4.32 1.70
N SER A 43 0.38 -5.17 1.43
CA SER A 43 0.60 -6.51 0.90
C SER A 43 1.29 -6.48 -0.48
N ALA A 44 0.86 -5.57 -1.37
CA ALA A 44 1.50 -5.40 -2.67
C ALA A 44 2.98 -4.96 -2.56
N TYR A 45 3.29 -4.04 -1.65
CA TYR A 45 4.66 -3.67 -1.33
C TYR A 45 5.47 -4.87 -0.84
N LEU A 46 4.95 -5.66 0.10
CA LEU A 46 5.66 -6.82 0.64
C LEU A 46 5.94 -7.89 -0.44
N ILE A 47 5.01 -8.11 -1.36
CA ILE A 47 5.21 -9.03 -2.50
C ILE A 47 6.38 -8.55 -3.38
N LEU A 48 6.39 -7.27 -3.75
CA LEU A 48 7.46 -6.70 -4.58
C LEU A 48 8.81 -6.66 -3.86
N GLN A 49 8.81 -6.31 -2.57
CA GLN A 49 10.01 -6.33 -1.74
C GLN A 49 10.58 -7.75 -1.63
N THR A 50 9.71 -8.75 -1.43
CA THR A 50 10.13 -10.15 -1.36
C THR A 50 10.68 -10.61 -2.71
N LEU A 51 10.01 -10.27 -3.81
CA LEU A 51 10.50 -10.57 -5.16
C LEU A 51 11.90 -9.99 -5.37
N LEU A 52 12.10 -8.71 -5.08
CA LEU A 52 13.42 -8.08 -5.17
C LEU A 52 14.46 -8.79 -4.30
N LYS A 53 14.12 -9.16 -3.06
CA LYS A 53 15.03 -9.88 -2.17
C LYS A 53 15.40 -11.27 -2.70
N THR A 54 14.50 -11.93 -3.44
CA THR A 54 14.71 -13.29 -3.92
C THR A 54 15.43 -13.35 -5.26
N ILE A 55 15.17 -12.41 -6.18
CA ILE A 55 15.68 -12.47 -7.56
C ILE A 55 16.47 -11.23 -8.00
N GLY A 56 16.55 -10.19 -7.17
CA GLY A 56 17.33 -8.97 -7.45
C GLY A 56 18.75 -9.06 -6.94
#